data_AF-A0A2E6VBG3-F1
#
_entry.id   AF-A0A2E6VBG3-F1
#
_cell.length_a   1.000
_cell.length_b   1.000
_cell.length_c   1.000
_cell.angle_alpha   90.00
_cell.angle_beta   90.00
_cell.angle_gamma   90.00
#
_symmetry.space_group_name_H-M   'P 1'
#
loop_
_entity.id
_entity.type
_entity.pdbx_description
1 polymer ?
#
loop_
_entity_poly.entity_id
_entity_poly.type
_entity_poly.pdbx_seq_one_letter_code
_entity_poly.pdbx_strand_id
1 'polypeptide(L)'
;MNLQPLKIPSGWSVDWNLLTDTDPTEDTIHDFTGSSLLLISSHTRLKAIDVSWRPEGDINGAYQLQVVYLLPKFNIKTNTLDYEGVWEAPELEFSTKNRLELVDKLNHLLFYLKPYTDTRILLKPGVVDEPNEVIRQELLTNDLTEELVEKIIASNHKKLQELLLDHKAVSYADVKKISQDGATKGVKNKAKQLLSSKQFRNQKSETSSDVDKAKLISAITNKMEAILAELQKLKPEKEFTLKTHEPNGYWSFHWKSTKLWKTEHYLKEWFTISLYGNSDAFSLSGSHNIKDIFEQLEDRHFLYKEKTIQTFFKMLNTLEDQTKVSVLKAIEQQFDPSF
;
A
#
# COMPACT_ATOMS: atom_id res chain seq x y z
N MET A 1 -50.62 -36.81 13.25
CA MET A 1 -49.22 -36.43 12.97
C MET A 1 -48.97 -35.14 13.72
N ASN A 2 -47.96 -35.08 14.60
CA ASN A 2 -47.65 -33.87 15.35
C ASN A 2 -46.38 -33.23 14.77
N LEU A 3 -46.28 -31.91 14.90
CA LEU A 3 -45.06 -31.20 14.54
C LEU A 3 -43.96 -31.50 15.55
N GLN A 4 -42.72 -31.56 15.07
CA GLN A 4 -41.54 -31.79 15.90
C GLN A 4 -41.39 -30.66 16.95
N PRO A 5 -41.38 -30.98 18.25
CA PRO A 5 -41.13 -29.96 19.27
C PRO A 5 -39.72 -29.37 19.14
N LEU A 6 -39.63 -28.04 19.05
CA LEU A 6 -38.39 -27.27 19.00
C LEU A 6 -38.39 -26.16 20.04
N LYS A 7 -37.22 -25.88 20.62
CA LYS A 7 -37.02 -24.76 21.54
C LYS A 7 -36.66 -23.52 20.72
N ILE A 8 -37.67 -22.79 20.25
CA ILE A 8 -37.48 -21.60 19.41
C ILE A 8 -37.39 -20.36 20.32
N PRO A 9 -36.21 -19.74 20.50
CA PRO A 9 -36.09 -18.53 21.30
C PRO A 9 -36.66 -17.30 20.56
N SER A 10 -36.90 -16.22 21.29
CA SER A 10 -37.36 -14.95 20.70
C SER A 10 -36.43 -14.44 19.61
N GLY A 11 -37.01 -13.86 18.56
CA GLY A 11 -36.26 -13.28 17.43
C GLY A 11 -36.06 -14.23 16.25
N TRP A 12 -36.65 -15.42 16.30
CA TRP A 12 -36.82 -16.32 15.16
C TRP A 12 -38.28 -16.34 14.69
N SER A 13 -38.48 -16.51 13.39
CA SER A 13 -39.76 -16.66 12.73
C SER A 13 -39.79 -18.00 12.00
N VAL A 14 -40.90 -18.73 12.12
CA VAL A 14 -41.12 -19.96 11.36
C VAL A 14 -41.75 -19.57 10.02
N ASP A 15 -40.99 -19.68 8.94
CA ASP A 15 -41.45 -19.33 7.60
C ASP A 15 -42.13 -20.52 6.91
N TRP A 16 -41.67 -21.74 7.24
CA TRP A 16 -42.25 -22.99 6.74
C TRP A 16 -42.06 -24.10 7.76
N ASN A 17 -43.06 -24.98 7.95
CA ASN A 17 -42.93 -26.12 8.86
C ASN A 17 -43.82 -27.31 8.45
N LEU A 18 -43.16 -28.36 7.98
CA LEU A 18 -43.66 -29.72 7.77
C LEU A 18 -42.84 -30.74 8.58
N LEU A 19 -41.93 -30.28 9.45
CA LEU A 19 -41.06 -31.16 10.23
C LEU A 19 -41.87 -31.78 11.37
N THR A 20 -42.03 -33.09 11.32
CA THR A 20 -42.88 -33.86 12.24
C THR A 20 -42.07 -34.68 13.22
N ASP A 21 -42.73 -35.16 14.28
CA ASP A 21 -42.11 -35.99 15.31
C ASP A 21 -41.98 -37.47 14.93
N THR A 22 -42.28 -37.82 13.68
CA THR A 22 -42.22 -39.17 13.12
C THR A 22 -40.87 -39.46 12.47
N ASP A 23 -40.40 -40.69 12.60
CA ASP A 23 -39.18 -41.16 11.92
C ASP A 23 -39.49 -41.62 10.48
N PRO A 24 -38.50 -41.51 9.55
CA PRO A 24 -38.66 -41.98 8.17
C PRO A 24 -38.73 -43.52 8.15
N THR A 25 -39.85 -44.04 7.66
CA THR A 25 -40.13 -45.47 7.46
C THR A 25 -40.78 -45.66 6.08
N GLU A 26 -40.88 -46.89 5.58
CA GLU A 26 -41.56 -47.15 4.29
C GLU A 26 -42.97 -46.56 4.24
N ASP A 27 -43.70 -46.61 5.37
CA ASP A 27 -45.06 -46.07 5.45
C ASP A 27 -45.10 -44.54 5.54
N THR A 28 -44.08 -43.89 6.11
CA THR A 28 -44.06 -42.43 6.37
C THR A 28 -43.20 -41.63 5.41
N ILE A 29 -42.47 -42.28 4.50
CA ILE A 29 -41.47 -41.61 3.65
C ILE A 29 -42.08 -40.54 2.72
N HIS A 30 -43.36 -40.67 2.38
CA HIS A 30 -44.10 -39.72 1.56
C HIS A 30 -44.23 -38.33 2.22
N ASP A 31 -44.11 -38.26 3.55
CA ASP A 31 -44.11 -37.00 4.31
C ASP A 31 -42.76 -36.26 4.22
N PHE A 32 -41.70 -36.95 3.79
CA PHE A 32 -40.34 -36.42 3.65
C PHE A 32 -40.09 -35.91 2.23
N THR A 33 -41.01 -35.06 1.76
CA THR A 33 -41.04 -34.49 0.41
C THR A 33 -41.06 -32.95 0.43
N GLY A 34 -40.80 -32.32 -0.71
CA GLY A 34 -40.75 -30.87 -0.89
C GLY A 34 -39.36 -30.23 -0.84
N SER A 35 -39.33 -28.91 -1.07
CA SER A 35 -38.10 -28.11 -1.02
C SER A 35 -37.52 -28.05 0.40
N SER A 36 -38.38 -27.95 1.40
CA SER A 36 -38.02 -27.79 2.81
C SER A 36 -39.04 -28.49 3.71
N LEU A 37 -38.56 -29.20 4.71
CA LEU A 37 -39.33 -29.68 5.86
C LEU A 37 -39.45 -28.60 6.94
N LEU A 38 -38.45 -27.74 7.09
CA LEU A 38 -38.48 -26.63 8.04
C LEU A 38 -37.68 -25.46 7.48
N LEU A 39 -38.25 -24.26 7.53
CA LEU A 39 -37.53 -23.02 7.31
C LEU A 39 -37.80 -22.07 8.47
N ILE A 40 -36.76 -21.71 9.21
CA ILE A 40 -36.82 -20.72 10.28
C ILE A 40 -35.79 -19.64 10.01
N SER A 41 -36.21 -18.38 10.05
CA SER A 41 -35.34 -17.22 9.84
C SER A 41 -35.24 -16.34 11.07
N SER A 42 -34.16 -15.57 11.13
CA SER A 42 -34.00 -14.48 12.07
C SER A 42 -33.45 -13.26 11.35
N HIS A 43 -34.31 -12.28 11.11
CA HIS A 43 -33.95 -11.03 10.43
C HIS A 43 -32.97 -10.17 11.25
N THR A 44 -33.01 -10.28 12.58
CA THR A 44 -32.06 -9.57 13.45
C THR A 44 -30.67 -10.21 13.45
N ARG A 45 -30.61 -11.53 13.22
CA ARG A 45 -29.34 -12.27 13.10
C ARG A 45 -28.86 -12.38 11.66
N LEU A 46 -29.69 -12.05 10.68
CA LEU A 46 -29.44 -12.23 9.24
C LEU A 46 -29.09 -13.68 8.90
N LYS A 47 -29.87 -14.62 9.44
CA LYS A 47 -29.69 -16.07 9.26
C LYS A 47 -31.02 -16.75 8.95
N ALA A 48 -30.97 -17.78 8.13
CA ALA A 48 -32.02 -18.80 8.06
C ALA A 48 -31.44 -20.19 8.26
N ILE A 49 -32.24 -21.07 8.83
CA ILE A 49 -31.96 -22.50 8.95
C ILE A 49 -33.02 -23.20 8.10
N ASP A 50 -32.55 -23.91 7.08
CA ASP A 50 -33.35 -24.78 6.25
C ASP A 50 -33.08 -26.23 6.63
N VAL A 51 -34.12 -27.04 6.65
CA VAL A 51 -34.03 -28.49 6.77
C VAL A 51 -34.84 -29.11 5.64
N SER A 52 -34.25 -30.04 4.91
CA SER A 52 -34.91 -30.84 3.89
C SER A 52 -34.55 -32.32 4.05
N TRP A 53 -35.26 -33.22 3.37
CA TRP A 53 -34.88 -34.62 3.24
C TRP A 53 -34.41 -34.90 1.82
N ARG A 54 -33.20 -35.47 1.68
CA ARG A 54 -32.57 -35.72 0.37
C ARG A 54 -31.93 -37.12 0.30
N PRO A 55 -32.11 -37.87 -0.80
CA PRO A 55 -33.04 -37.61 -1.91
C PRO A 55 -34.50 -37.60 -1.44
N GLU A 56 -35.32 -36.81 -2.11
CA GLU A 56 -36.71 -36.59 -1.72
C GLU A 56 -37.53 -37.89 -1.79
N GLY A 57 -38.29 -38.20 -0.73
CA GLY A 57 -39.12 -39.41 -0.68
C GLY A 57 -38.36 -40.74 -0.74
N ASP A 58 -37.03 -40.73 -0.62
CA ASP A 58 -36.20 -41.95 -0.61
C ASP A 58 -35.94 -42.38 0.82
N ILE A 59 -36.30 -43.61 1.17
CA ILE A 59 -36.06 -44.20 2.50
C ILE A 59 -34.58 -44.27 2.86
N ASN A 60 -33.69 -44.28 1.87
CA ASN A 60 -32.25 -44.25 2.04
C ASN A 60 -31.68 -42.84 2.15
N GLY A 61 -32.52 -41.81 2.03
CA GLY A 61 -32.16 -40.41 2.18
C GLY A 61 -31.73 -40.04 3.60
N ALA A 62 -31.50 -38.74 3.80
CA ALA A 62 -31.10 -38.16 5.06
C ALA A 62 -31.63 -36.74 5.17
N TYR A 63 -31.81 -36.26 6.39
CA TYR A 63 -32.00 -34.85 6.67
C TYR A 63 -30.76 -34.08 6.21
N GLN A 64 -30.97 -33.01 5.45
CA GLN A 64 -30.00 -32.00 5.10
C GLN A 64 -30.39 -30.72 5.82
N LEU A 65 -29.53 -30.23 6.70
CA LEU A 65 -29.68 -28.96 7.38
C LEU A 65 -28.66 -27.98 6.80
N GLN A 66 -29.12 -26.80 6.41
CA GLN A 66 -28.27 -25.71 5.96
C GLN A 66 -28.52 -24.46 6.79
N VAL A 67 -27.45 -23.75 7.14
CA VAL A 67 -27.52 -22.40 7.68
C VAL A 67 -27.07 -21.42 6.61
N VAL A 68 -27.94 -20.50 6.22
CA VAL A 68 -27.67 -19.52 5.16
C VAL A 68 -27.73 -18.09 5.69
N TYR A 69 -26.97 -17.22 5.03
CA TYR A 69 -27.03 -15.79 5.29
C TYR A 69 -28.28 -15.19 4.66
N LEU A 70 -28.89 -14.24 5.35
CA LEU A 70 -29.95 -13.40 4.81
C LEU A 70 -29.40 -12.01 4.51
N LEU A 71 -29.57 -11.58 3.27
CA LEU A 71 -29.18 -10.25 2.83
C LEU A 71 -30.42 -9.35 2.80
N PRO A 72 -30.44 -8.26 3.59
CA PRO A 72 -31.52 -7.29 3.51
C PRO A 72 -31.59 -6.69 2.11
N LYS A 73 -32.81 -6.50 1.61
CA LYS A 73 -33.10 -5.92 0.31
C LYS A 73 -34.29 -5.00 0.42
N PHE A 74 -34.06 -3.71 0.24
CA PHE A 74 -35.12 -2.73 0.34
C PHE A 74 -35.96 -2.76 -0.94
N ASN A 75 -37.25 -3.05 -0.78
CA ASN A 75 -38.20 -3.11 -1.88
C ASN A 75 -38.93 -1.78 -2.02
N ILE A 76 -38.61 -1.05 -3.09
CA ILE A 76 -39.15 0.28 -3.36
C ILE A 76 -40.66 0.23 -3.62
N LYS A 77 -41.17 -0.89 -4.18
CA LYS A 77 -42.59 -1.01 -4.54
C LYS A 77 -43.47 -1.19 -3.31
N THR A 78 -43.04 -2.01 -2.36
CA THR A 78 -43.77 -2.31 -1.13
C THR A 78 -43.37 -1.38 0.03
N ASN A 79 -42.28 -0.62 -0.12
CA ASN A 79 -41.67 0.19 0.93
C ASN A 79 -41.32 -0.65 2.17
N THR A 80 -40.93 -1.92 1.96
CA THR A 80 -40.55 -2.88 3.01
C THR A 80 -39.10 -3.31 2.84
N LEU A 81 -38.52 -3.80 3.94
CA LEU A 81 -37.23 -4.47 3.93
C LEU A 81 -37.47 -5.97 3.82
N ASP A 82 -37.17 -6.52 2.65
CA ASP A 82 -37.24 -7.95 2.36
C ASP A 82 -35.86 -8.59 2.63
N TYR A 83 -35.80 -9.93 2.63
CA TYR A 83 -34.58 -10.67 2.92
C TYR A 83 -34.36 -11.76 1.87
N GLU A 84 -33.14 -11.82 1.34
CA GLU A 84 -32.76 -12.76 0.29
C GLU A 84 -31.72 -13.76 0.85
N GLY A 85 -31.97 -15.05 0.69
CA GLY A 85 -31.08 -16.11 1.16
C GLY A 85 -29.90 -16.36 0.22
N VAL A 86 -28.70 -16.48 0.77
CA VAL A 86 -27.47 -16.86 0.03
C VAL A 86 -27.31 -18.38 0.07
N TRP A 87 -28.02 -19.07 -0.82
CA TRP A 87 -28.09 -20.54 -0.84
C TRP A 87 -26.84 -21.23 -1.42
N GLU A 88 -26.15 -20.56 -2.33
CA GLU A 88 -24.97 -21.12 -3.01
C GLU A 88 -23.72 -21.23 -2.12
N ALA A 89 -23.74 -20.57 -0.96
CA ALA A 89 -22.62 -20.54 -0.02
C ALA A 89 -23.13 -20.59 1.43
N PRO A 90 -23.68 -21.74 1.86
CA PRO A 90 -24.14 -21.92 3.23
C PRO A 90 -22.98 -21.75 4.21
N GLU A 91 -23.26 -21.16 5.38
CA GLU A 91 -22.29 -21.08 6.46
C GLU A 91 -22.02 -22.46 7.07
N LEU A 92 -23.05 -23.30 7.12
CA LEU A 92 -22.99 -24.62 7.71
C LEU A 92 -23.90 -25.56 6.95
N GLU A 93 -23.39 -26.76 6.72
CA GLU A 93 -24.15 -27.90 6.23
C GLU A 93 -24.02 -29.05 7.23
N PHE A 94 -25.11 -29.76 7.46
CA PHE A 94 -25.16 -30.90 8.37
C PHE A 94 -26.12 -31.96 7.81
N SER A 95 -25.70 -33.21 7.84
CA SER A 95 -26.47 -34.34 7.30
C SER A 95 -26.61 -35.43 8.36
N THR A 96 -27.82 -35.94 8.56
CA THR A 96 -28.06 -37.09 9.44
C THR A 96 -29.30 -37.87 9.03
N LYS A 97 -29.33 -39.17 9.31
CA LYS A 97 -30.54 -40.00 9.23
C LYS A 97 -31.35 -40.00 10.52
N ASN A 98 -30.75 -39.55 11.62
CA ASN A 98 -31.35 -39.61 12.95
C ASN A 98 -32.09 -38.31 13.26
N ARG A 99 -33.41 -38.39 13.42
CA ARG A 99 -34.26 -37.24 13.75
C ARG A 99 -33.88 -36.59 15.07
N LEU A 100 -33.55 -37.36 16.10
CA LEU A 100 -33.19 -36.81 17.42
C LEU A 100 -31.86 -36.04 17.35
N GLU A 101 -30.91 -36.53 16.55
CA GLU A 101 -29.65 -35.81 16.30
C GLU A 101 -29.88 -34.49 15.56
N LEU A 102 -30.76 -34.49 14.55
CA LEU A 102 -31.20 -33.27 13.86
C LEU A 102 -31.83 -32.28 14.86
N VAL A 103 -32.73 -32.76 15.73
CA VAL A 103 -33.43 -31.92 16.72
C VAL A 103 -32.46 -31.30 17.72
N ASP A 104 -31.48 -32.07 18.20
CA ASP A 104 -30.43 -31.55 19.08
C ASP A 104 -29.59 -30.49 18.36
N LYS A 105 -29.24 -30.72 17.10
CA LYS A 105 -28.51 -29.75 16.27
C LYS A 105 -29.31 -28.47 16.03
N LEU A 106 -30.60 -28.58 15.68
CA LEU A 106 -31.50 -27.44 15.49
C LEU A 106 -31.61 -26.59 16.76
N ASN A 107 -31.89 -27.24 17.89
CA ASN A 107 -31.99 -26.55 19.18
C ASN A 107 -30.67 -25.88 19.55
N HIS A 108 -29.52 -26.52 19.30
CA HIS A 108 -28.23 -25.87 19.52
C HIS A 108 -28.07 -24.61 18.65
N LEU A 109 -28.33 -24.73 17.35
CA LEU A 109 -28.17 -23.64 16.39
C LEU A 109 -29.08 -22.45 16.72
N LEU A 110 -30.35 -22.68 17.05
CA LEU A 110 -31.32 -21.64 17.39
C LEU A 110 -30.86 -20.74 18.57
N PHE A 111 -30.11 -21.28 19.52
CA PHE A 111 -29.60 -20.52 20.67
C PHE A 111 -28.23 -19.90 20.43
N TYR A 112 -27.33 -20.61 19.74
CA TYR A 112 -25.90 -20.27 19.71
C TYR A 112 -25.40 -19.71 18.38
N LEU A 113 -26.23 -19.67 17.33
CA LEU A 113 -25.85 -19.06 16.05
C LEU A 113 -25.50 -17.59 16.23
N LYS A 114 -24.29 -17.22 15.82
CA LYS A 114 -23.83 -15.83 15.85
C LYS A 114 -24.56 -15.02 14.75
N PRO A 115 -24.94 -13.76 15.04
CA PRO A 115 -25.43 -12.86 14.02
C PRO A 115 -24.42 -12.69 12.88
N TYR A 116 -24.91 -12.61 11.65
CA TYR A 116 -24.12 -12.19 10.51
C TYR A 116 -24.11 -10.65 10.40
N THR A 117 -22.97 -10.10 9.98
CA THR A 117 -22.84 -8.68 9.66
C THR A 117 -22.75 -8.53 8.15
N ASP A 118 -23.68 -7.80 7.55
CA ASP A 118 -23.65 -7.53 6.12
C ASP A 118 -22.38 -6.75 5.75
N THR A 119 -21.52 -7.41 4.96
CA THR A 119 -20.23 -6.85 4.55
C THR A 119 -20.34 -5.91 3.34
N ARG A 120 -21.49 -5.87 2.67
CA ARG A 120 -21.71 -4.99 1.51
C ARG A 120 -21.59 -3.52 1.88
N ILE A 121 -21.35 -2.67 0.88
CA ILE A 121 -21.45 -1.22 1.03
C ILE A 121 -22.88 -0.82 0.74
N LEU A 122 -23.53 -0.20 1.73
CA LEU A 122 -24.93 0.15 1.69
C LEU A 122 -25.08 1.66 1.86
N LEU A 123 -25.99 2.27 1.09
CA LEU A 123 -26.42 3.66 1.29
C LEU A 123 -27.32 3.77 2.52
N LYS A 124 -28.18 2.78 2.71
CA LYS A 124 -29.10 2.60 3.83
C LYS A 124 -29.42 1.11 3.97
N PRO A 125 -30.03 0.64 5.08
CA PRO A 125 -30.37 -0.77 5.24
C PRO A 125 -31.09 -1.35 4.03
N GLY A 126 -30.50 -2.38 3.42
CA GLY A 126 -31.03 -3.07 2.24
C GLY A 126 -30.87 -2.37 0.88
N VAL A 127 -30.25 -1.19 0.81
CA VAL A 127 -29.92 -0.53 -0.47
C VAL A 127 -28.42 -0.52 -0.66
N VAL A 128 -27.95 -1.33 -1.61
CA VAL A 128 -26.54 -1.44 -1.97
C VAL A 128 -26.09 -0.18 -2.71
N ASP A 129 -24.91 0.30 -2.34
CA ASP A 129 -24.20 1.35 -3.05
C ASP A 129 -23.37 0.71 -4.17
N GLU A 130 -24.04 0.40 -5.29
CA GLU A 130 -23.44 -0.39 -6.39
C GLU A 130 -22.08 0.13 -6.86
N PRO A 131 -21.86 1.45 -7.09
CA PRO A 131 -20.55 1.96 -7.50
C PRO A 131 -19.41 1.58 -6.54
N ASN A 132 -19.64 1.66 -5.23
CA ASN A 132 -18.63 1.34 -4.24
C ASN A 132 -18.55 -0.16 -3.95
N GLU A 133 -19.69 -0.87 -3.99
CA GLU A 133 -19.74 -2.31 -3.79
C GLU A 133 -19.00 -3.07 -4.90
N VAL A 134 -19.10 -2.63 -6.15
CA VAL A 134 -18.32 -3.21 -7.26
C VAL A 134 -16.81 -3.11 -6.98
N ILE A 135 -16.34 -1.95 -6.51
CA ILE A 135 -14.93 -1.76 -6.12
C ILE A 135 -14.55 -2.70 -4.97
N ARG A 136 -15.45 -2.89 -4.00
CA ARG A 136 -15.22 -3.83 -2.88
C ARG A 136 -15.07 -5.26 -3.37
N GLN A 137 -15.91 -5.69 -4.30
CA GLN A 137 -15.85 -7.05 -4.86
C GLN A 137 -14.56 -7.24 -5.65
N GLU A 138 -14.19 -6.28 -6.50
CA GLU A 138 -12.93 -6.30 -7.27
C GLU A 138 -11.71 -6.45 -6.33
N LEU A 139 -11.71 -5.73 -5.19
CA LEU A 139 -10.67 -5.86 -4.17
C LEU A 139 -10.62 -7.21 -3.45
N LEU A 140 -11.74 -7.94 -3.38
CA LEU A 140 -11.78 -9.24 -2.70
C LEU A 140 -11.50 -10.42 -3.62
N THR A 141 -11.76 -10.28 -4.92
CA THR A 141 -11.59 -11.36 -5.90
C THR A 141 -10.27 -11.29 -6.65
N ASN A 142 -9.70 -10.09 -6.82
CA ASN A 142 -8.52 -9.88 -7.66
C ASN A 142 -7.31 -9.45 -6.81
N ASP A 143 -6.12 -9.58 -7.40
CA ASP A 143 -4.91 -8.98 -6.83
C ASP A 143 -5.00 -7.46 -6.83
N LEU A 144 -4.27 -6.83 -5.90
CA LEU A 144 -4.25 -5.38 -5.77
C LEU A 144 -3.48 -4.74 -6.93
N THR A 145 -4.20 -4.09 -7.84
CA THR A 145 -3.64 -3.34 -8.97
C THR A 145 -3.61 -1.83 -8.71
N GLU A 146 -2.76 -1.10 -9.43
CA GLU A 146 -2.70 0.36 -9.35
C GLU A 146 -4.05 1.02 -9.71
N GLU A 147 -4.72 0.53 -10.77
CA GLU A 147 -6.04 1.02 -11.18
C GLU A 147 -7.08 0.87 -10.06
N LEU A 148 -7.08 -0.27 -9.37
CA LEU A 148 -8.00 -0.52 -8.27
C LEU A 148 -7.71 0.40 -7.08
N VAL A 149 -6.44 0.63 -6.76
CA VAL A 149 -6.03 1.59 -5.72
C VAL A 149 -6.53 3.00 -6.08
N GLU A 150 -6.39 3.42 -7.33
CA GLU A 150 -6.88 4.73 -7.80
C GLU A 150 -8.39 4.85 -7.64
N LYS A 151 -9.17 3.83 -8.05
CA LYS A 151 -10.63 3.78 -7.84
C LYS A 151 -10.99 3.92 -6.36
N ILE A 152 -10.31 3.17 -5.48
CA ILE A 152 -10.56 3.22 -4.02
C ILE A 152 -10.26 4.61 -3.47
N ILE A 153 -9.12 5.21 -3.84
CA ILE A 153 -8.76 6.55 -3.35
C ILE A 153 -9.73 7.60 -3.88
N ALA A 154 -10.08 7.55 -5.17
CA ALA A 154 -11.00 8.48 -5.81
C ALA A 154 -12.44 8.39 -5.26
N SER A 155 -12.89 7.20 -4.86
CA SER A 155 -14.21 7.01 -4.22
C SER A 155 -14.35 7.81 -2.92
N ASN A 156 -13.23 8.12 -2.27
CA ASN A 156 -13.15 8.71 -0.94
C ASN A 156 -14.04 7.98 0.10
N HIS A 157 -14.25 6.67 -0.08
CA HIS A 157 -15.14 5.89 0.76
C HIS A 157 -14.41 5.26 1.94
N LYS A 158 -14.88 5.52 3.17
CA LYS A 158 -14.23 5.06 4.41
C LYS A 158 -13.95 3.55 4.40
N LYS A 159 -14.96 2.73 4.12
CA LYS A 159 -14.85 1.25 4.22
C LYS A 159 -13.86 0.70 3.19
N LEU A 160 -13.83 1.27 1.98
CA LEU A 160 -12.90 0.84 0.93
C LEU A 160 -11.47 1.20 1.29
N GLN A 161 -11.23 2.41 1.78
CA GLN A 161 -9.90 2.82 2.24
C GLN A 161 -9.44 2.01 3.46
N GLU A 162 -10.34 1.66 4.39
CA GLU A 162 -10.00 0.80 5.53
C GLU A 162 -9.60 -0.62 5.08
N LEU A 163 -10.31 -1.19 4.11
CA LEU A 163 -9.99 -2.50 3.51
C LEU A 163 -8.65 -2.46 2.77
N LEU A 164 -8.40 -1.39 1.99
CA LEU A 164 -7.12 -1.20 1.31
C LEU A 164 -5.95 -1.13 2.29
N LEU A 165 -6.11 -0.41 3.41
CA LEU A 165 -5.07 -0.34 4.45
C LEU A 165 -4.81 -1.67 5.16
N ASP A 166 -5.78 -2.58 5.19
CA ASP A 166 -5.61 -3.94 5.73
C ASP A 166 -5.07 -4.93 4.68
N HIS A 167 -4.98 -4.51 3.42
CA HIS A 167 -4.50 -5.35 2.34
C HIS A 167 -2.98 -5.57 2.44
N LYS A 168 -2.55 -6.84 2.34
CA LYS A 168 -1.14 -7.23 2.54
C LYS A 168 -0.18 -6.58 1.53
N ALA A 169 -0.65 -6.34 0.31
CA ALA A 169 0.14 -5.80 -0.79
C ALA A 169 0.11 -4.25 -0.89
N VAL A 170 -0.50 -3.54 0.08
CA VAL A 170 -0.58 -2.08 0.02
C VAL A 170 0.81 -1.44 0.03
N SER A 171 1.04 -0.44 -0.82
CA SER A 171 2.35 0.21 -0.94
C SER A 171 2.52 1.36 0.06
N TYR A 172 3.77 1.72 0.38
CA TYR A 172 4.05 2.89 1.22
C TYR A 172 3.52 4.19 0.64
N ALA A 173 3.58 4.34 -0.69
CA ALA A 173 3.09 5.53 -1.39
C ALA A 173 1.58 5.71 -1.19
N ASP A 174 0.82 4.63 -1.31
CA ASP A 174 -0.64 4.65 -1.14
C ASP A 174 -1.02 4.95 0.30
N VAL A 175 -0.37 4.29 1.26
CA VAL A 175 -0.60 4.54 2.69
C VAL A 175 -0.25 6.00 3.03
N LYS A 176 0.84 6.55 2.46
CA LYS A 176 1.23 7.94 2.65
C LYS A 176 0.18 8.90 2.11
N LYS A 177 -0.34 8.65 0.91
CA LYS A 177 -1.43 9.44 0.31
C LYS A 177 -2.69 9.40 1.18
N ILE A 178 -3.12 8.22 1.62
CA ILE A 178 -4.29 8.06 2.51
C ILE A 178 -4.08 8.74 3.87
N SER A 179 -2.85 8.78 4.38
CA SER A 179 -2.54 9.47 5.65
C SER A 179 -2.79 10.99 5.61
N GLN A 180 -2.72 11.58 4.42
CA GLN A 180 -2.94 13.00 4.15
C GLN A 180 -4.40 13.26 3.78
N ASP A 181 -4.93 12.46 2.85
CA ASP A 181 -6.19 12.76 2.15
C ASP A 181 -7.33 11.76 2.41
N GLY A 182 -7.15 10.81 3.34
CA GLY A 182 -8.15 9.80 3.64
C GLY A 182 -9.54 10.36 4.04
N ALA A 183 -10.58 9.58 3.76
CA ALA A 183 -11.99 9.96 3.85
C ALA A 183 -12.41 10.52 5.21
N THR A 184 -11.81 10.00 6.28
CA THR A 184 -12.12 10.43 7.65
C THR A 184 -10.86 10.54 8.49
N LYS A 185 -10.94 11.29 9.60
CA LYS A 185 -9.86 11.36 10.59
C LYS A 185 -9.42 9.98 11.08
N GLY A 186 -10.36 9.04 11.24
CA GLY A 186 -10.06 7.66 11.64
C GLY A 186 -9.19 6.94 10.62
N VAL A 187 -9.53 7.04 9.33
CA VAL A 187 -8.74 6.46 8.23
C VAL A 187 -7.35 7.07 8.16
N LYS A 188 -7.23 8.41 8.22
CA LYS A 188 -5.94 9.10 8.23
C LYS A 188 -5.06 8.64 9.38
N ASN A 189 -5.65 8.45 10.57
CA ASN A 189 -4.92 7.98 11.74
C ASN A 189 -4.47 6.53 11.60
N LYS A 190 -5.32 5.64 11.06
CA LYS A 190 -4.96 4.25 10.77
C LYS A 190 -3.77 4.18 9.80
N ALA A 191 -3.81 4.97 8.72
CA ALA A 191 -2.70 5.06 7.77
C ALA A 191 -1.41 5.58 8.43
N LYS A 192 -1.47 6.63 9.25
CA LYS A 192 -0.29 7.13 10.00
C LYS A 192 0.31 6.07 10.92
N GLN A 193 -0.54 5.31 11.60
CA GLN A 193 -0.10 4.20 12.44
C GLN A 193 0.58 3.11 11.61
N LEU A 194 0.01 2.76 10.45
CA LEU A 194 0.58 1.78 9.54
C LEU A 194 1.95 2.21 8.99
N LEU A 195 2.15 3.48 8.64
CA LEU A 195 3.46 4.03 8.23
C LEU A 195 4.53 3.91 9.31
N SER A 196 4.13 3.86 10.59
CA SER A 196 5.04 3.68 11.73
C SER A 196 5.29 2.22 12.10
N SER A 197 4.58 1.29 11.45
CA SER A 197 4.69 -0.14 11.71
C SER A 197 5.99 -0.73 11.17
N LYS A 198 6.32 -1.96 11.60
CA LYS A 198 7.50 -2.69 11.12
C LYS A 198 7.52 -2.84 9.60
N GLN A 199 6.36 -2.96 8.96
CA GLN A 199 6.22 -3.14 7.52
C GLN A 199 6.85 -1.99 6.72
N PHE A 200 6.78 -0.76 7.23
CA PHE A 200 7.16 0.46 6.49
C PHE A 200 8.28 1.28 7.14
N ARG A 201 8.84 0.80 8.26
CA ARG A 201 9.81 1.55 9.06
C ARG A 201 11.08 1.93 8.30
N ASN A 202 11.56 1.06 7.41
CA ASN A 202 12.82 1.25 6.67
C ASN A 202 12.64 2.13 5.40
N GLN A 203 11.46 2.12 4.79
CA GLN A 203 11.17 2.96 3.61
C GLN A 203 10.99 4.44 3.98
N LYS A 204 10.61 4.71 5.24
CA LYS A 204 10.52 6.06 5.79
C LYS A 204 11.91 6.72 5.96
N SER A 205 12.96 5.96 6.26
CA SER A 205 14.33 6.52 6.35
C SER A 205 14.91 6.85 4.97
N GLU A 206 14.66 6.02 3.97
CA GLU A 206 15.14 6.24 2.59
C GLU A 206 14.51 7.51 1.98
N THR A 207 13.19 7.64 2.07
CA THR A 207 12.48 8.83 1.52
C THR A 207 12.81 10.14 2.23
N SER A 208 13.19 10.11 3.51
CA SER A 208 13.68 11.30 4.23
C SER A 208 15.11 11.67 3.83
N SER A 209 15.97 10.67 3.64
CA SER A 209 17.36 10.84 3.23
C SER A 209 17.48 11.49 1.86
N ASP A 210 16.64 11.10 0.89
CA ASP A 210 16.69 11.63 -0.47
C ASP A 210 16.31 13.12 -0.55
N VAL A 211 15.33 13.54 0.24
CA VAL A 211 14.93 14.96 0.34
C VAL A 211 16.05 15.80 0.94
N ASP A 212 16.73 15.29 1.96
CA ASP A 212 17.83 16.01 2.61
C ASP A 212 19.09 16.06 1.73
N LYS A 213 19.34 15.00 0.92
CA LYS A 213 20.41 14.97 -0.09
C LYS A 213 20.17 16.04 -1.16
N ALA A 214 18.96 16.16 -1.68
CA ALA A 214 18.62 17.17 -2.68
C ALA A 214 18.84 18.60 -2.17
N LYS A 215 18.47 18.86 -0.90
CA LYS A 215 18.75 20.16 -0.26
C LYS A 215 20.23 20.45 -0.11
N LEU A 216 21.03 19.44 0.27
CA LEU A 216 22.48 19.60 0.40
C LEU A 216 23.13 19.92 -0.95
N ILE A 217 22.74 19.19 -2.00
CA ILE A 217 23.23 19.43 -3.37
C ILE A 217 22.93 20.88 -3.79
N SER A 218 21.70 21.34 -3.62
CA SER A 218 21.33 22.73 -3.95
C SER A 218 22.16 23.75 -3.15
N ALA A 219 22.40 23.50 -1.86
CA ALA A 219 23.24 24.37 -1.04
C ALA A 219 24.70 24.43 -1.52
N ILE A 220 25.27 23.29 -1.94
CA ILE A 220 26.62 23.23 -2.52
C ILE A 220 26.64 23.95 -3.88
N THR A 221 25.65 23.75 -4.75
CA THR A 221 25.55 24.47 -6.04
C THR A 221 25.65 25.98 -5.84
N ASN A 222 24.87 26.54 -4.90
CA ASN A 222 24.89 27.99 -4.62
C ASN A 222 26.29 28.47 -4.20
N LYS A 223 27.03 27.67 -3.42
CA LYS A 223 28.42 27.99 -3.05
C LYS A 223 29.36 27.94 -4.26
N MET A 224 29.19 26.95 -5.15
CA MET A 224 30.02 26.85 -6.35
C MET A 224 29.78 27.99 -7.34
N GLU A 225 28.54 28.46 -7.48
CA GLU A 225 28.21 29.64 -8.27
C GLU A 225 28.80 30.92 -7.68
N ALA A 226 28.78 31.06 -6.35
CA ALA A 226 29.44 32.18 -5.66
C ALA A 226 30.96 32.17 -5.92
N ILE A 227 31.61 31.00 -5.80
CA ILE A 227 33.04 30.85 -6.12
C ILE A 227 33.31 31.21 -7.58
N LEU A 228 32.48 30.78 -8.54
CA LEU A 228 32.64 31.13 -9.95
C LEU A 228 32.68 32.65 -10.14
N ALA A 229 31.73 33.37 -9.54
CA ALA A 229 31.65 34.82 -9.61
C ALA A 229 32.87 35.50 -8.97
N GLU A 230 33.41 34.95 -7.87
CA GLU A 230 34.61 35.46 -7.23
C GLU A 230 35.88 35.20 -8.03
N LEU A 231 36.04 33.98 -8.59
CA LEU A 231 37.17 33.63 -9.45
C LEU A 231 37.24 34.55 -10.67
N GLN A 232 36.09 34.83 -11.30
CA GLN A 232 36.02 35.74 -12.44
C GLN A 232 36.42 37.18 -12.09
N LYS A 233 36.21 37.63 -10.84
CA LYS A 233 36.69 38.93 -10.35
C LYS A 233 38.18 38.93 -10.02
N LEU A 234 38.70 37.83 -9.45
CA LEU A 234 40.10 37.71 -9.02
C LEU A 234 41.06 37.52 -10.19
N LYS A 235 40.63 36.84 -11.25
CA LYS A 235 41.43 36.56 -12.45
C LYS A 235 40.63 36.93 -13.71
N PRO A 236 40.36 38.22 -13.94
CA PRO A 236 39.51 38.68 -15.06
C PRO A 236 40.08 38.31 -16.44
N GLU A 237 41.37 38.03 -16.53
CA GLU A 237 42.05 37.55 -17.74
C GLU A 237 41.73 36.09 -18.09
N LYS A 238 41.11 35.33 -17.19
CA LYS A 238 40.65 33.95 -17.41
C LYS A 238 39.14 33.94 -17.54
N GLU A 239 38.65 33.20 -18.54
CA GLU A 239 37.22 32.91 -18.69
C GLU A 239 36.88 31.63 -17.95
N PHE A 240 36.03 31.74 -16.93
CA PHE A 240 35.58 30.59 -16.13
C PHE A 240 34.17 30.17 -16.51
N THR A 241 33.93 28.86 -16.53
CA THR A 241 32.58 28.30 -16.65
C THR A 241 32.39 27.19 -15.61
N LEU A 242 31.17 27.08 -15.07
CA LEU A 242 30.78 26.01 -14.15
C LEU A 242 29.78 25.10 -14.86
N LYS A 243 30.09 23.81 -14.90
CA LYS A 243 29.13 22.77 -15.31
C LYS A 243 28.62 22.07 -14.08
N THR A 244 27.29 22.01 -13.93
CA THR A 244 26.63 21.33 -12.83
C THR A 244 25.82 20.15 -13.36
N HIS A 245 25.86 19.05 -12.63
CA HIS A 245 24.92 17.95 -12.81
C HIS A 245 24.33 17.62 -11.44
N GLU A 246 23.34 18.43 -11.07
CA GLU A 246 22.74 18.43 -9.73
C GLU A 246 22.23 17.06 -9.29
N PRO A 247 21.55 16.24 -10.13
CA PRO A 247 21.06 14.92 -9.69
C PRO A 247 22.15 14.02 -9.09
N ASN A 248 23.40 14.18 -9.53
CA ASN A 248 24.54 13.36 -9.10
C ASN A 248 25.50 14.09 -8.16
N GLY A 249 25.20 15.32 -7.74
CA GLY A 249 26.10 16.10 -6.88
C GLY A 249 27.50 16.29 -7.51
N TYR A 250 27.53 16.68 -8.78
CA TYR A 250 28.77 16.86 -9.54
C TYR A 250 28.89 18.30 -10.06
N TRP A 251 30.03 18.93 -9.79
CA TRP A 251 30.36 20.29 -10.20
C TRP A 251 31.73 20.31 -10.86
N SER A 252 31.88 21.05 -11.96
CA SER A 252 33.14 21.12 -12.70
C SER A 252 33.42 22.56 -13.16
N PHE A 253 34.47 23.16 -12.62
CA PHE A 253 34.99 24.47 -13.03
C PHE A 253 35.94 24.28 -14.20
N HIS A 254 35.65 24.90 -15.33
CA HIS A 254 36.52 24.91 -16.51
C HIS A 254 37.08 26.31 -16.72
N TRP A 255 38.31 26.38 -17.21
CA TRP A 255 38.94 27.61 -17.67
C TRP A 255 39.79 27.36 -18.89
N LYS A 256 40.04 28.42 -19.66
CA LYS A 256 40.97 28.34 -20.79
C LYS A 256 42.41 28.29 -20.29
N SER A 257 43.05 27.13 -20.43
CA SER A 257 44.47 27.01 -20.16
C SER A 257 45.28 27.73 -21.25
N THR A 258 46.37 28.36 -20.81
CA THR A 258 47.43 28.88 -21.68
C THR A 258 48.71 28.06 -21.53
N LYS A 259 48.64 26.96 -20.76
CA LYS A 259 49.78 26.08 -20.49
C LYS A 259 49.89 25.07 -21.63
N LEU A 260 51.13 24.80 -22.01
CA LEU A 260 51.51 23.73 -22.93
C LEU A 260 52.07 22.57 -22.10
N TRP A 261 51.79 21.33 -22.49
CA TRP A 261 52.34 20.14 -21.84
C TRP A 261 52.44 19.02 -22.86
N LYS A 262 53.66 18.47 -23.04
CA LYS A 262 54.07 17.43 -24.00
C LYS A 262 53.82 17.73 -25.49
N THR A 263 52.74 18.44 -25.84
CA THR A 263 52.37 18.86 -27.20
C THR A 263 52.37 20.39 -27.33
N GLU A 264 52.41 20.90 -28.56
CA GLU A 264 52.22 22.33 -28.86
C GLU A 264 50.75 22.79 -28.71
N HIS A 265 49.88 21.95 -28.15
CA HIS A 265 48.46 22.25 -27.92
C HIS A 265 48.19 22.67 -26.47
N TYR A 266 47.22 23.57 -26.29
CA TYR A 266 46.79 24.01 -24.97
C TYR A 266 46.03 22.91 -24.24
N LEU A 267 46.32 22.78 -22.95
CA LEU A 267 45.68 21.80 -22.08
C LEU A 267 44.19 22.10 -21.86
N LYS A 268 43.40 21.02 -21.76
CA LYS A 268 42.07 21.11 -21.14
C LYS A 268 42.24 20.92 -19.64
N GLU A 269 42.03 21.98 -18.89
CA GLU A 269 42.07 21.96 -17.43
C GLU A 269 40.67 22.19 -16.85
N TRP A 270 40.36 21.46 -15.78
CA TRP A 270 39.16 21.68 -15.00
C TRP A 270 39.31 21.16 -13.58
N PHE A 271 38.53 21.72 -12.66
CA PHE A 271 38.49 21.27 -11.26
C PHE A 271 37.11 20.69 -10.98
N THR A 272 37.07 19.45 -10.50
CA THR A 272 35.82 18.74 -10.21
C THR A 272 35.58 18.64 -8.71
N ILE A 273 34.30 18.66 -8.35
CA ILE A 273 33.81 18.34 -7.02
C ILE A 273 32.71 17.31 -7.18
N SER A 274 32.82 16.21 -6.45
CA SER A 274 31.90 15.08 -6.57
C SER A 274 31.43 14.64 -5.20
N LEU A 275 30.10 14.60 -5.01
CA LEU A 275 29.43 14.03 -3.84
C LEU A 275 28.86 12.65 -4.21
N TYR A 276 29.30 11.60 -3.53
CA TYR A 276 28.87 10.22 -3.80
C TYR A 276 28.69 9.44 -2.50
N GLY A 277 27.86 8.39 -2.51
CA GLY A 277 27.57 7.61 -1.31
C GLY A 277 26.13 7.09 -1.27
N ASN A 278 25.78 6.44 -0.17
CA ASN A 278 24.46 5.87 0.10
C ASN A 278 23.73 6.68 1.19
N SER A 279 22.55 6.22 1.64
CA SER A 279 21.66 6.97 2.54
C SER A 279 22.30 7.45 3.84
N ASP A 280 23.30 6.73 4.34
CA ASP A 280 23.82 6.95 5.70
C ASP A 280 25.22 7.56 5.72
N ALA A 281 25.98 7.39 4.63
CA ALA A 281 27.37 7.83 4.55
C ALA A 281 27.70 8.36 3.14
N PHE A 282 28.07 9.63 3.10
CA PHE A 282 28.46 10.34 1.88
C PHE A 282 29.95 10.68 1.91
N SER A 283 30.57 10.70 0.75
CA SER A 283 31.93 11.16 0.53
C SER A 283 31.93 12.31 -0.48
N LEU A 284 32.81 13.27 -0.26
CA LEU A 284 32.99 14.43 -1.14
C LEU A 284 34.46 14.63 -1.44
N SER A 285 34.80 14.75 -2.72
CA SER A 285 36.18 14.96 -3.19
C SER A 285 36.29 16.16 -4.11
N GLY A 286 37.42 16.84 -4.05
CA GLY A 286 37.81 17.88 -5.00
C GLY A 286 39.11 17.51 -5.71
N SER A 287 39.12 17.51 -7.04
CA SER A 287 40.26 17.11 -7.86
C SER A 287 40.51 18.08 -9.02
N HIS A 288 41.78 18.40 -9.28
CA HIS A 288 42.22 19.06 -10.50
C HIS A 288 42.44 18.00 -11.58
N ASN A 289 41.84 18.21 -12.74
CA ASN A 289 41.93 17.32 -13.87
C ASN A 289 42.56 18.05 -15.05
N ILE A 290 43.45 17.36 -15.73
CA ILE A 290 44.14 17.87 -16.91
C ILE A 290 44.03 16.82 -17.99
N LYS A 291 43.76 17.24 -19.21
CA LYS A 291 43.75 16.35 -20.37
C LYS A 291 44.49 16.97 -21.54
N ASP A 292 45.43 16.20 -22.06
CA ASP A 292 46.05 16.41 -23.36
C ASP A 292 45.59 15.32 -24.37
N ILE A 293 46.11 15.35 -25.59
CA ILE A 293 45.84 14.37 -26.66
C ILE A 293 46.16 12.94 -26.21
N PHE A 294 47.21 12.76 -25.41
CA PHE A 294 47.72 11.44 -25.03
C PHE A 294 47.34 10.98 -23.63
N GLU A 295 47.17 11.90 -22.68
CA GLU A 295 47.08 11.58 -21.25
C GLU A 295 45.99 12.39 -20.55
N GLN A 296 45.43 11.80 -19.49
CA GLN A 296 44.57 12.47 -18.53
C GLN A 296 45.13 12.26 -17.13
N LEU A 297 45.36 13.36 -16.42
CA LEU A 297 45.84 13.36 -15.04
C LEU A 297 44.74 13.87 -14.11
N GLU A 298 44.68 13.29 -12.92
CA GLU A 298 43.84 13.73 -11.81
C GLU A 298 44.72 13.90 -10.57
N ASP A 299 44.76 15.12 -10.03
CA ASP A 299 45.37 15.42 -8.75
C ASP A 299 44.28 15.76 -7.72
N ARG A 300 44.24 15.01 -6.62
CA ARG A 300 43.19 15.15 -5.61
C ARG A 300 43.63 16.11 -4.51
N HIS A 301 42.91 17.20 -4.37
CA HIS A 301 43.23 18.24 -3.38
C HIS A 301 42.63 17.94 -2.00
N PHE A 302 41.42 17.40 -1.96
CA PHE A 302 40.78 17.03 -0.69
C PHE A 302 39.79 15.87 -0.85
N LEU A 303 39.57 15.17 0.27
CA LEU A 303 38.63 14.06 0.35
C LEU A 303 38.05 13.96 1.76
N TYR A 304 36.73 14.09 1.85
CA TYR A 304 35.95 13.80 3.03
C TYR A 304 35.23 12.48 2.85
N LYS A 305 35.54 11.48 3.67
CA LYS A 305 34.90 10.16 3.62
C LYS A 305 33.85 10.02 4.71
N GLU A 306 32.80 9.28 4.38
CA GLU A 306 31.81 8.73 5.32
C GLU A 306 31.25 9.78 6.30
N LYS A 307 30.80 10.91 5.75
CA LYS A 307 30.14 11.97 6.50
C LYS A 307 28.64 11.92 6.28
N THR A 308 27.89 12.31 7.31
CA THR A 308 26.44 12.49 7.21
C THR A 308 26.12 13.78 6.44
N ILE A 309 24.90 13.89 5.91
CA ILE A 309 24.39 15.12 5.29
C ILE A 309 24.51 16.32 6.24
N GLN A 310 24.17 16.13 7.52
CA GLN A 310 24.24 17.20 8.53
C GLN A 310 25.67 17.68 8.76
N THR A 311 26.64 16.77 8.71
CA THR A 311 28.06 17.13 8.80
C THR A 311 28.49 17.97 7.61
N PHE A 312 28.07 17.62 6.39
CA PHE A 312 28.37 18.43 5.21
C PHE A 312 27.71 19.81 5.25
N PHE A 313 26.48 19.94 5.74
CA PHE A 313 25.85 21.25 5.96
C PHE A 313 26.68 22.16 6.88
N LYS A 314 27.23 21.60 7.96
CA LYS A 314 28.11 22.35 8.89
C LYS A 314 29.45 22.74 8.26
N MET A 315 29.87 22.04 7.22
CA MET A 315 31.13 22.24 6.53
C MET A 315 31.03 23.11 5.27
N LEU A 316 29.84 23.63 4.92
CA LEU A 316 29.64 24.34 3.65
C LEU A 316 30.63 25.49 3.41
N ASN A 317 30.89 26.32 4.42
CA ASN A 317 31.87 27.41 4.28
C ASN A 317 33.31 26.88 4.18
N THR A 318 33.66 25.81 4.92
CA THR A 318 34.97 25.17 4.79
C THR A 318 35.18 24.58 3.39
N LEU A 319 34.14 23.96 2.83
CA LEU A 319 34.16 23.43 1.46
C LEU A 319 34.31 24.54 0.43
N GLU A 320 33.61 25.66 0.64
CA GLU A 320 33.70 26.84 -0.22
C GLU A 320 35.13 27.38 -0.26
N ASP A 321 35.72 27.65 0.91
CA ASP A 321 37.08 28.18 1.04
C ASP A 321 38.13 27.23 0.43
N GLN A 322 38.05 25.94 0.77
CA GLN A 322 39.00 24.94 0.26
C GLN A 322 38.90 24.74 -1.24
N THR A 323 37.68 24.76 -1.78
CA THR A 323 37.47 24.67 -3.23
C THR A 323 38.12 25.86 -3.91
N LYS A 324 37.83 27.09 -3.45
CA LYS A 324 38.40 28.31 -4.03
C LYS A 324 39.92 28.29 -4.02
N VAL A 325 40.52 27.95 -2.88
CA VAL A 325 42.00 27.84 -2.74
C VAL A 325 42.55 26.76 -3.68
N SER A 326 41.87 25.62 -3.80
CA SER A 326 42.32 24.51 -4.65
C SER A 326 42.25 24.85 -6.13
N VAL A 327 41.17 25.52 -6.57
CA VAL A 327 41.03 26.00 -7.95
C VAL A 327 42.11 27.03 -8.29
N LEU A 328 42.36 28.00 -7.41
CA LEU A 328 43.42 28.99 -7.61
C LEU A 328 44.80 28.33 -7.70
N LYS A 329 45.07 27.37 -6.83
CA LYS A 329 46.31 26.59 -6.87
C LYS A 329 46.45 25.82 -8.19
N ALA A 330 45.38 25.17 -8.65
CA ALA A 330 45.36 24.42 -9.92
C ALA A 330 45.65 25.34 -11.12
N ILE A 331 45.11 26.55 -11.13
CA ILE A 331 45.37 27.56 -12.17
C ILE A 331 46.86 27.94 -12.19
N GLU A 332 47.47 28.14 -11.03
CA GLU A 332 48.86 28.60 -10.88
C GLU A 332 49.90 27.48 -10.97
N GLN A 333 49.47 26.22 -10.86
CA GLN A 333 50.34 25.04 -10.93
C GLN A 333 51.08 24.98 -12.26
N GLN A 334 52.41 25.01 -12.21
CA GLN A 334 53.26 24.75 -13.38
C GLN A 334 53.40 23.25 -13.57
N PHE A 335 53.42 22.81 -14.83
CA PHE A 335 53.64 21.41 -15.19
C PHE A 335 55.09 21.21 -15.58
N ASP A 336 55.69 20.17 -15.01
CA ASP A 336 57.01 19.74 -15.42
C ASP A 336 56.90 19.08 -16.81
N PRO A 337 57.60 19.59 -17.84
CA PRO A 337 57.60 18.99 -19.17
C PRO A 337 58.23 17.59 -19.23
N SER A 338 58.94 17.17 -18.16
CA SER A 338 59.66 15.89 -18.08
C SER A 338 58.86 14.72 -17.47
N PHE A 339 57.69 15.00 -16.88
CA PHE A 339 56.70 13.98 -16.48
C PHE A 339 55.96 13.41 -17.68
#